data_AF-A0A0H5RTF5-F1
#
_entry.id   AF-A0A0H5RTF5-F1
#
_cell.length_a   1.000
_cell.length_b   1.000
_cell.length_c   1.000
_cell.angle_alpha   90.00
_cell.angle_beta   90.00
_cell.angle_gamma   90.00
#
_symmetry.space_group_name_H-M   'P 1'
#
loop_
_entity.id
_entity.type
_entity.pdbx_description
1 polymer ?
#
loop_
_entity_poly.entity_id
_entity_poly.type
_entity_poly.pdbx_seq_one_letter_code
_entity_poly.pdbx_strand_id
1 'polypeptide(L)'
;QYQMSLMVASLFLLPLLSIASDLNDASDLDDAGDVDSAADELAVHIFGSDLIWKNDCLEEFKNSCFQIKTDPEQAISKSDLRASLGARLYKQATEECKEFVRMMDGINYDQFCENLGIQEPIKMYLEMVKNERFKDVRDAIITNERIPLKVASLLYHQSKNSLTEFWKPIEGESSRSNQ
;
A
#
# COMPACT_ATOMS: atom_id res chain seq x y z
N GLN A 1 33.63 26.48 -19.33
CA GLN A 1 32.20 26.69 -19.61
C GLN A 1 31.40 25.85 -18.63
N TYR A 2 30.54 26.52 -17.88
CA TYR A 2 29.62 25.99 -16.89
C TYR A 2 28.67 24.93 -17.47
N GLN A 3 28.36 23.86 -16.74
CA GLN A 3 27.10 23.76 -16.00
C GLN A 3 27.12 22.56 -15.04
N MET A 4 27.00 22.85 -13.75
CA MET A 4 26.54 21.93 -12.73
C MET A 4 25.02 21.77 -12.88
N SER A 5 24.52 20.53 -12.94
CA SER A 5 23.09 20.26 -12.80
C SER A 5 22.85 19.72 -11.40
N LEU A 6 22.40 20.64 -10.55
CA LEU A 6 21.88 20.41 -9.21
C LEU A 6 20.39 20.12 -9.38
N MET A 7 19.91 18.91 -9.09
CA MET A 7 18.47 18.65 -8.97
C MET A 7 18.14 17.81 -7.74
N VAL A 8 17.74 18.55 -6.71
CA VAL A 8 16.58 18.31 -5.82
C VAL A 8 16.46 16.90 -5.24
N ALA A 9 17.19 16.67 -4.15
CA ALA A 9 16.79 15.70 -3.14
C ALA A 9 15.49 16.23 -2.49
N SER A 10 14.36 15.62 -2.86
CA SER A 10 13.06 15.90 -2.26
C SER A 10 13.04 15.31 -0.85
N LEU A 11 13.34 16.15 0.14
CA LEU A 11 13.12 15.90 1.55
C LEU A 11 11.62 15.81 1.81
N PHE A 12 11.08 14.59 1.90
CA PHE A 12 9.79 14.37 2.55
C PHE A 12 9.98 14.56 4.06
N LEU A 13 9.81 15.81 4.51
CA LEU A 13 9.61 16.14 5.91
C LEU A 13 8.19 15.69 6.28
N LEU A 14 8.09 14.54 6.95
CA LEU A 14 6.90 14.20 7.73
C LEU A 14 6.76 15.23 8.86
N PRO A 15 5.63 15.94 9.01
CA PRO A 15 5.39 16.72 10.21
C PRO A 15 5.06 15.75 11.35
N LEU A 16 6.06 15.44 12.17
CA LEU A 16 5.82 14.96 13.53
C LEU A 16 5.11 16.10 14.26
N LEU A 17 3.80 15.96 14.44
CA LEU A 17 3.02 16.80 15.32
C LEU A 17 3.58 16.68 16.74
N SER A 18 4.33 17.69 17.15
CA SER A 18 4.57 18.03 18.54
C SER A 18 3.22 18.26 19.22
N ILE A 19 2.82 17.33 20.09
CA ILE A 19 1.92 17.65 21.20
C ILE A 19 2.81 17.71 22.43
N ALA A 20 3.52 18.84 22.57
CA ALA A 20 3.93 19.33 23.87
C ALA A 20 2.81 20.28 24.31
N SER A 21 1.96 19.82 25.22
CA SER A 21 1.09 20.72 25.97
C SER A 21 1.65 20.83 27.37
N ASP A 22 2.23 22.01 27.61
CA ASP A 22 2.51 22.58 28.92
C ASP A 22 1.33 22.35 29.88
N LEU A 23 1.60 21.77 31.04
CA LEU A 23 0.78 21.96 32.24
C LEU A 23 1.71 22.01 33.45
N ASN A 24 2.24 23.20 33.71
CA ASN A 24 2.63 23.64 35.03
C ASN A 24 1.75 24.87 35.32
N ASP A 25 0.74 24.73 36.19
CA ASP A 25 0.71 25.38 37.51
C ASP A 25 -0.69 25.27 38.14
N ALA A 26 -0.70 25.25 39.46
CA ALA A 26 -1.73 24.89 40.42
C ALA A 26 -3.13 25.49 40.25
N SER A 27 -4.15 24.69 40.63
CA SER A 27 -5.01 25.00 41.79
C SER A 27 -6.06 23.91 42.02
N ASP A 28 -6.19 23.50 43.28
CA ASP A 28 -7.21 22.62 43.83
C ASP A 28 -8.62 22.88 43.28
N LEU A 29 -9.19 21.92 42.55
CA LEU A 29 -10.63 21.67 42.48
C LEU A 29 -10.83 20.17 42.23
N ASP A 30 -11.24 19.47 43.29
CA ASP A 30 -11.85 18.15 43.20
C ASP A 30 -13.07 18.20 42.26
N ASP A 31 -13.30 17.10 41.55
CA ASP A 31 -14.46 16.79 40.69
C ASP A 31 -14.28 17.00 39.18
N ALA A 32 -13.73 15.98 38.51
CA ALA A 32 -13.97 15.72 37.10
C ALA A 32 -13.83 14.21 36.83
N GLY A 33 -14.95 13.50 36.92
CA GLY A 33 -15.06 12.13 36.47
C GLY A 33 -14.85 11.99 34.96
N ASP A 34 -14.06 10.97 34.60
CA ASP A 34 -14.37 10.04 33.51
C ASP A 34 -14.53 10.63 32.08
N VAL A 35 -13.59 11.46 31.65
CA VAL A 35 -13.50 11.94 30.25
C VAL A 35 -12.28 11.42 29.49
N ASP A 36 -11.31 10.80 30.19
CA ASP A 36 -10.04 10.36 29.61
C ASP A 36 -10.11 8.93 29.00
N SER A 37 -11.04 8.10 29.50
CA SER A 37 -11.22 6.71 29.05
C SER A 37 -11.75 6.61 27.61
N ALA A 38 -12.67 7.51 27.22
CA ALA A 38 -13.31 7.45 25.91
C ALA A 38 -12.38 7.85 24.74
N ALA A 39 -11.42 8.75 24.97
CA ALA A 39 -10.45 9.15 23.95
C ALA A 39 -9.42 8.04 23.67
N ASP A 40 -9.00 7.32 24.70
CA ASP A 40 -8.08 6.19 24.59
C ASP A 40 -8.75 4.96 23.92
N GLU A 41 -10.01 4.69 24.26
CA GLU A 41 -10.80 3.61 23.62
C GLU A 41 -11.09 3.92 22.14
N LEU A 42 -11.35 5.19 21.79
CA LEU A 42 -11.55 5.63 20.41
C LEU A 42 -10.25 5.56 19.59
N ALA A 43 -9.11 5.91 20.20
CA ALA A 43 -7.80 5.79 19.57
C ALA A 43 -7.44 4.32 19.31
N VAL A 44 -7.62 3.44 20.30
CA VAL A 44 -7.39 2.00 20.14
C VAL A 44 -8.30 1.40 19.07
N HIS A 45 -9.56 1.84 18.99
CA HIS A 45 -10.51 1.30 18.01
C HIS A 45 -10.23 1.79 16.57
N ILE A 46 -9.90 3.07 16.38
CA ILE A 46 -9.64 3.64 15.04
C ILE A 46 -8.25 3.25 14.54
N PHE A 47 -7.20 3.44 15.34
CA PHE A 47 -5.83 3.09 14.93
C PHE A 47 -5.62 1.57 14.85
N GLY A 48 -6.27 0.79 15.72
CA GLY A 48 -6.22 -0.66 15.69
C GLY A 48 -6.90 -1.25 14.45
N SER A 49 -8.09 -0.77 14.09
CA SER A 49 -8.83 -1.29 12.94
C SER A 49 -8.16 -0.98 11.60
N ASP A 50 -7.55 0.20 11.45
CA ASP A 50 -6.81 0.55 10.23
C ASP A 50 -5.49 -0.22 10.12
N LEU A 51 -4.80 -0.48 11.22
CA LEU A 51 -3.58 -1.30 11.20
C LEU A 51 -3.89 -2.76 10.85
N ILE A 52 -4.95 -3.33 11.43
CA ILE A 52 -5.43 -4.67 11.10
C ILE A 52 -5.74 -4.75 9.61
N TRP A 53 -6.54 -3.82 9.09
CA TRP A 53 -6.88 -3.79 7.67
C TRP A 53 -5.64 -3.70 6.77
N LYS A 54 -4.65 -2.87 7.11
CA LYS A 54 -3.42 -2.74 6.31
C LYS A 54 -2.63 -4.04 6.24
N ASN A 55 -2.53 -4.76 7.36
CA ASN A 55 -1.81 -6.02 7.41
C ASN A 55 -2.55 -7.13 6.65
N ASP A 56 -3.87 -7.25 6.84
CA ASP A 56 -4.69 -8.22 6.11
C ASP A 56 -4.65 -7.95 4.60
N CYS A 57 -4.81 -6.68 4.21
CA CYS A 57 -4.76 -6.25 2.81
C CYS A 57 -3.37 -6.49 2.18
N LEU A 58 -2.29 -6.36 2.96
CA LEU A 58 -0.95 -6.71 2.51
C LEU A 58 -0.79 -8.22 2.28
N GLU A 59 -1.32 -9.06 3.17
CA GLU A 59 -1.26 -10.52 3.00
C GLU A 59 -2.07 -10.96 1.76
N GLU A 60 -3.26 -10.40 1.54
CA GLU A 60 -4.02 -10.62 0.31
C GLU A 60 -3.26 -10.13 -0.94
N PHE A 61 -2.51 -9.04 -0.82
CA PHE A 61 -1.69 -8.51 -1.91
C PHE A 61 -0.53 -9.45 -2.24
N LYS A 62 0.18 -9.97 -1.23
CA LYS A 62 1.23 -10.98 -1.38
C LYS A 62 0.66 -12.21 -2.09
N ASN A 63 -0.46 -12.73 -1.61
CA ASN A 63 -1.15 -13.86 -2.22
C ASN A 63 -1.53 -13.61 -3.68
N SER A 64 -2.03 -12.41 -4.00
CA SER A 64 -2.34 -12.02 -5.38
C SER A 64 -1.09 -11.97 -6.26
N CYS A 65 0.02 -11.42 -5.75
CA CYS A 65 1.30 -11.42 -6.45
C CYS A 65 1.80 -12.85 -6.71
N PHE A 66 1.71 -13.74 -5.72
CA PHE A 66 2.07 -15.15 -5.88
C PHE A 66 1.21 -15.85 -6.93
N GLN A 67 -0.11 -15.65 -6.90
CA GLN A 67 -1.01 -16.22 -7.91
C GLN A 67 -0.66 -15.73 -9.32
N ILE A 68 -0.41 -14.44 -9.51
CA ILE A 68 -0.02 -13.86 -10.80
C ILE A 68 1.37 -14.36 -11.25
N LYS A 69 2.29 -14.55 -10.30
CA LYS A 69 3.63 -15.11 -10.56
C LYS A 69 3.53 -16.55 -11.08
N THR A 70 2.63 -17.35 -10.53
CA THR A 70 2.42 -18.76 -10.93
C THR A 70 1.57 -18.87 -12.20
N ASP A 71 0.53 -18.04 -12.31
CA ASP A 71 -0.40 -17.99 -13.44
C ASP A 71 -0.66 -16.51 -13.85
N PRO A 72 0.09 -15.99 -14.84
CA PRO A 72 -0.07 -14.63 -15.32
C PRO A 72 -1.46 -14.27 -15.85
N GLU A 73 -2.31 -15.26 -16.17
CA GLU A 73 -3.68 -15.02 -16.63
C GLU A 73 -4.60 -14.54 -15.49
N GLN A 74 -4.19 -14.75 -14.23
CA GLN A 74 -4.88 -14.18 -13.06
C GLN A 74 -4.78 -12.65 -12.98
N ALA A 75 -3.82 -12.05 -13.68
CA ALA A 75 -3.66 -10.60 -13.69
C ALA A 75 -4.83 -9.93 -14.44
N ILE A 76 -5.51 -9.00 -13.77
CA ILE A 76 -6.54 -8.17 -14.40
C ILE A 76 -5.91 -7.41 -15.57
N SER A 77 -6.59 -7.42 -16.72
CA SER A 77 -6.10 -6.73 -17.93
C SER A 77 -5.91 -5.23 -17.70
N LYS A 78 -4.98 -4.60 -18.44
CA LYS A 78 -4.76 -3.14 -18.35
C LYS A 78 -6.02 -2.32 -18.63
N SER A 79 -6.84 -2.76 -19.59
CA SER A 79 -8.12 -2.12 -19.92
C SER A 79 -9.11 -2.20 -18.76
N ASP A 80 -9.25 -3.36 -18.13
CA ASP A 80 -10.19 -3.56 -17.02
C ASP A 80 -9.71 -2.85 -15.75
N LEU A 81 -8.40 -2.79 -15.51
CA LEU A 81 -7.82 -1.97 -14.45
C LEU A 81 -8.14 -0.49 -14.66
N ARG A 82 -7.95 0.03 -15.88
CA ARG A 82 -8.25 1.43 -16.19
C ARG A 82 -9.73 1.74 -16.09
N ALA A 83 -10.59 0.83 -16.53
CA ALA A 83 -12.04 0.98 -16.43
C ALA A 83 -12.50 0.97 -14.96
N SER A 84 -11.99 0.03 -14.17
CA SER A 84 -12.44 -0.17 -12.78
C SER A 84 -11.83 0.79 -11.76
N LEU A 85 -10.60 1.29 -11.97
CA LEU A 85 -9.99 2.33 -11.13
C LEU A 85 -10.41 3.73 -11.58
N GLY A 86 -10.83 3.89 -12.83
CA GLY A 86 -10.99 5.19 -13.45
C GLY A 86 -9.65 5.83 -13.85
N ALA A 87 -9.70 6.79 -14.78
CA ALA A 87 -8.49 7.33 -15.40
C ALA A 87 -7.55 8.04 -14.43
N ARG A 88 -8.09 8.78 -13.45
CA ARG A 88 -7.29 9.53 -12.46
C ARG A 88 -6.52 8.58 -11.55
N LEU A 89 -7.24 7.67 -10.88
CA LEU A 89 -6.63 6.73 -9.95
C LEU A 89 -5.69 5.78 -10.67
N TYR A 90 -6.05 5.26 -11.86
CA TYR A 90 -5.15 4.42 -12.66
C TYR A 90 -3.82 5.11 -12.97
N LYS A 91 -3.84 6.41 -13.31
CA LYS A 91 -2.62 7.19 -13.58
C LYS A 91 -1.78 7.34 -12.32
N GLN A 92 -2.38 7.77 -11.21
CA GLN A 92 -1.66 7.94 -9.93
C GLN A 92 -1.05 6.61 -9.46
N ALA A 93 -1.87 5.57 -9.46
CA ALA A 93 -1.49 4.19 -9.17
C ALA A 93 -0.31 3.71 -10.03
N THR A 94 -0.29 4.07 -11.31
CA THR A 94 0.81 3.73 -12.23
C THR A 94 2.11 4.43 -11.85
N GLU A 95 2.08 5.69 -11.42
CA GLU A 95 3.28 6.41 -11.00
C GLU A 95 3.84 5.84 -9.69
N GLU A 96 2.99 5.56 -8.70
CA GLU A 96 3.40 4.91 -7.45
C GLU A 96 4.03 3.53 -7.71
N CYS A 97 3.45 2.73 -8.62
CA CYS A 97 4.04 1.46 -9.02
C CYS A 97 5.44 1.62 -9.62
N LYS A 98 5.72 2.68 -10.39
CA LYS A 98 7.06 2.89 -10.96
C LYS A 98 8.10 3.21 -9.89
N GLU A 99 7.74 4.01 -8.90
CA GLU A 99 8.65 4.28 -7.77
C GLU A 99 8.88 3.02 -6.94
N PHE A 100 7.82 2.25 -6.68
CA PHE A 100 7.94 0.94 -6.04
C PHE A 100 8.86 -0.01 -6.79
N VAL A 101 8.76 -0.06 -8.13
CA VAL A 101 9.65 -0.87 -8.97
C VAL A 101 11.11 -0.48 -8.81
N ARG A 102 11.43 0.82 -8.68
CA ARG A 102 12.80 1.27 -8.44
C ARG A 102 13.32 0.82 -7.07
N MET A 103 12.47 0.82 -6.05
CA MET A 103 12.83 0.33 -4.71
C MET A 103 13.06 -1.18 -4.68
N MET A 104 12.42 -1.91 -5.59
CA MET A 104 12.47 -3.37 -5.71
C MET A 104 13.62 -3.88 -6.61
N ASP A 105 14.46 -3.01 -7.14
CA ASP A 105 15.53 -3.41 -8.05
C ASP A 105 16.50 -4.39 -7.38
N GLY A 106 16.71 -5.54 -8.00
CA GLY A 106 17.53 -6.64 -7.45
C GLY A 106 16.88 -7.46 -6.33
N ILE A 107 15.59 -7.25 -6.03
CA ILE A 107 14.87 -7.93 -4.95
C ILE A 107 13.94 -9.01 -5.50
N ASN A 108 14.03 -10.22 -4.95
CA ASN A 108 13.12 -11.32 -5.30
C ASN A 108 11.86 -11.32 -4.42
N TYR A 109 10.91 -12.20 -4.75
CA TYR A 109 9.63 -12.28 -4.04
C TYR A 109 9.78 -12.63 -2.54
N ASP A 110 10.70 -13.53 -2.20
CA ASP A 110 10.88 -13.98 -0.82
C ASP A 110 11.48 -12.86 0.04
N GLN A 111 12.45 -12.13 -0.50
CA GLN A 111 13.03 -10.94 0.12
C GLN A 111 11.99 -9.84 0.32
N PHE A 112 11.05 -9.66 -0.62
CA PHE A 112 9.92 -8.75 -0.44
C PHE A 112 9.02 -9.19 0.73
N CYS A 113 8.74 -10.48 0.87
CA CYS A 113 7.91 -11.03 1.95
C CYS A 113 8.55 -10.85 3.34
N GLU A 114 9.87 -10.71 3.43
CA GLU A 114 10.59 -10.55 4.70
C GLU A 114 10.96 -9.09 5.00
N ASN A 115 11.00 -8.20 4.01
CA ASN A 115 11.50 -6.84 4.17
C ASN A 115 10.39 -5.83 4.53
N LEU A 116 10.28 -5.50 5.83
CA LEU A 116 9.33 -4.51 6.34
C LEU A 116 9.49 -3.12 5.71
N GLY A 117 10.71 -2.70 5.40
CA GLY A 117 10.98 -1.39 4.80
C GLY A 117 10.38 -1.23 3.40
N ILE A 118 10.17 -2.35 2.70
CA ILE A 118 9.54 -2.39 1.38
C ILE A 118 8.02 -2.60 1.51
N GLN A 119 7.60 -3.30 2.56
CA GLN A 119 6.18 -3.55 2.82
C GLN A 119 5.41 -2.29 3.25
N GLU A 120 6.03 -1.36 3.95
CA GLU A 120 5.34 -0.14 4.37
C GLU A 120 4.89 0.76 3.19
N PRO A 121 5.72 1.04 2.17
CA PRO A 121 5.27 1.74 0.97
C PRO A 121 4.07 1.09 0.26
N ILE A 122 4.04 -0.25 0.16
CA ILE A 122 2.90 -0.94 -0.47
C ILE A 122 1.63 -0.87 0.41
N LYS A 123 1.75 -0.92 1.74
CA LYS A 123 0.60 -0.69 2.64
C LYS A 123 0.02 0.71 2.47
N MET A 124 0.87 1.74 2.43
CA MET A 124 0.44 3.13 2.19
C MET A 124 -0.26 3.27 0.83
N TYR A 125 0.24 2.56 -0.18
CA TYR A 125 -0.34 2.58 -1.51
C TYR A 125 -1.70 1.87 -1.58
N LEU A 126 -1.85 0.70 -0.94
CA LEU A 126 -3.13 -0.01 -0.80
C LEU A 126 -4.16 0.87 -0.08
N GLU A 127 -3.75 1.58 0.97
CA GLU A 127 -4.58 2.54 1.69
C GLU A 127 -4.99 3.73 0.82
N MET A 128 -4.07 4.29 0.02
CA MET A 128 -4.39 5.37 -0.91
C MET A 128 -5.48 4.95 -1.91
N VAL A 129 -5.38 3.74 -2.47
CA VAL A 129 -6.40 3.18 -3.38
C VAL A 129 -7.73 2.97 -2.66
N LYS A 130 -7.70 2.49 -1.40
CA LYS A 130 -8.88 2.40 -0.53
C LYS A 130 -9.52 3.77 -0.30
N ASN A 131 -8.74 4.81 -0.06
CA ASN A 131 -9.26 6.14 0.29
C ASN A 131 -9.79 6.91 -0.93
N GLU A 132 -9.11 6.80 -2.08
CA GLU A 132 -9.51 7.50 -3.30
C GLU A 132 -10.82 6.94 -3.90
N ARG A 133 -11.10 5.65 -3.74
CA ARG A 133 -12.37 5.07 -4.23
C ARG A 133 -13.61 5.68 -3.57
N PHE A 134 -13.49 6.17 -2.33
CA PHE A 134 -14.61 6.76 -1.59
C PHE A 134 -14.93 8.18 -2.06
N LYS A 135 -14.09 8.78 -2.91
CA LYS A 135 -14.29 10.13 -3.44
C LYS A 135 -15.11 10.16 -4.73
N ASP A 136 -15.20 9.05 -5.47
CA ASP A 136 -15.96 8.94 -6.72
C ASP A 136 -17.15 7.99 -6.53
N VAL A 137 -18.23 8.53 -5.95
CA VAL A 137 -19.46 7.80 -5.55
C VAL A 137 -20.26 7.26 -6.75
N ARG A 138 -19.83 7.47 -8.00
CA ARG A 138 -20.72 7.29 -9.16
C ARG A 138 -20.59 6.02 -9.99
N ASP A 139 -19.44 5.38 -10.20
CA ASP A 139 -19.39 4.34 -11.26
C ASP A 139 -18.44 3.14 -11.08
N ALA A 140 -17.85 2.89 -9.91
CA ALA A 140 -17.08 1.66 -9.72
C ALA A 140 -17.18 1.11 -8.30
N ILE A 141 -17.90 0.00 -8.14
CA ILE A 141 -17.89 -0.80 -6.91
C ILE A 141 -16.53 -1.51 -6.84
N ILE A 142 -15.49 -0.80 -6.40
CA ILE A 142 -14.25 -1.43 -5.94
C ILE A 142 -14.54 -1.96 -4.54
N THR A 143 -14.93 -3.23 -4.42
CA THR A 143 -15.00 -3.90 -3.12
C THR A 143 -13.61 -3.94 -2.49
N ASN A 144 -13.55 -3.86 -1.15
CA ASN A 144 -12.30 -3.99 -0.38
C ASN A 144 -11.47 -5.19 -0.84
N GLU A 145 -12.14 -6.32 -1.00
CA GLU A 145 -11.61 -7.62 -1.40
C GLU A 145 -10.89 -7.63 -2.76
N ARG A 146 -11.09 -6.60 -3.59
CA ARG A 146 -10.47 -6.51 -4.91
C ARG A 146 -9.33 -5.50 -5.00
N ILE A 147 -9.10 -4.69 -3.96
CA ILE A 147 -7.98 -3.74 -3.94
C ILE A 147 -6.64 -4.47 -4.08
N PRO A 148 -6.34 -5.52 -3.30
CA PRO A 148 -5.04 -6.20 -3.38
C PRO A 148 -4.76 -6.75 -4.77
N LEU A 149 -5.73 -7.45 -5.36
CA LEU A 149 -5.62 -8.00 -6.71
C LEU A 149 -5.42 -6.93 -7.78
N LYS A 150 -6.13 -5.80 -7.70
CA LYS A 150 -5.97 -4.68 -8.65
C LYS A 150 -4.59 -4.06 -8.57
N VAL A 151 -4.09 -3.85 -7.35
CA VAL A 151 -2.75 -3.28 -7.13
C VAL A 151 -1.66 -4.26 -7.57
N ALA A 152 -1.79 -5.55 -7.26
CA ALA A 152 -0.88 -6.60 -7.72
C ALA A 152 -0.87 -6.73 -9.26
N SER A 153 -2.04 -6.71 -9.89
CA SER A 153 -2.17 -6.74 -11.35
C SER A 153 -1.52 -5.52 -12.00
N LEU A 154 -1.72 -4.33 -11.41
CA LEU A 154 -1.08 -3.12 -11.92
C LEU A 154 0.43 -3.20 -11.80
N LEU A 155 0.94 -3.61 -10.63
CA LEU A 155 2.36 -3.79 -10.40
C LEU A 155 2.96 -4.77 -11.42
N TYR A 156 2.33 -5.93 -11.63
CA TYR A 156 2.74 -6.91 -12.64
C TYR A 156 2.87 -6.28 -14.04
N HIS A 157 1.84 -5.55 -14.47
CA HIS A 157 1.81 -4.89 -15.77
C HIS A 157 2.88 -3.80 -15.97
N GLN A 158 3.34 -3.18 -14.89
CA GLN A 158 4.41 -2.17 -14.92
C GLN A 158 5.81 -2.78 -14.78
N SER A 159 5.92 -3.94 -14.13
CA SER A 159 7.21 -4.42 -13.61
C SER A 159 7.65 -5.78 -14.11
N LYS A 160 6.79 -6.54 -14.80
CA LYS A 160 7.12 -7.92 -15.26
C LYS A 160 8.41 -8.03 -16.07
N ASN A 161 8.79 -6.98 -16.79
CA ASN A 161 10.00 -6.96 -17.60
C ASN A 161 11.23 -6.41 -16.85
N SER A 162 11.04 -5.64 -15.77
CA SER A 162 12.12 -5.00 -15.02
C SER A 162 12.47 -5.74 -13.73
N LEU A 163 11.48 -6.39 -13.10
CA LEU A 163 11.64 -7.20 -11.89
C LEU A 163 11.53 -8.69 -12.23
N THR A 164 12.37 -9.17 -13.15
CA THR A 164 12.27 -10.54 -13.66
C THR A 164 12.42 -11.58 -12.56
N GLU A 165 13.32 -11.38 -11.60
CA GLU A 165 13.51 -12.30 -10.47
C GLU A 165 12.32 -12.33 -9.50
N PHE A 166 11.63 -11.19 -9.34
CA PHE A 166 10.41 -11.13 -8.52
C PHE A 166 9.27 -11.95 -9.15
N TRP A 167 9.09 -11.83 -10.47
CA TRP A 167 8.02 -12.50 -11.22
C TRP A 167 8.39 -13.88 -11.77
N LYS A 168 9.62 -14.34 -11.55
CA LYS A 168 10.09 -15.64 -12.03
C LYS A 168 9.32 -16.75 -11.31
N PRO A 169 8.63 -17.66 -12.02
CA PRO A 169 7.98 -18.80 -11.39
C PRO A 169 9.00 -19.64 -10.61
N ILE A 170 8.59 -20.20 -9.47
CA ILE A 170 9.45 -21.11 -8.71
C ILE A 170 9.46 -22.46 -9.45
N GLU A 171 10.65 -22.93 -9.83
CA GLU A 171 10.80 -24.24 -10.47
C GLU A 171 10.31 -25.34 -9.51
N GLY A 172 9.35 -26.15 -9.96
CA GLY A 172 8.74 -27.23 -9.16
C GLY A 172 7.32 -26.95 -8.66
N GLU A 173 6.80 -25.72 -8.82
CA GLU A 173 5.41 -25.36 -8.51
C GLU A 173 4.49 -25.30 -9.73
N SER A 174 4.95 -25.73 -10.91
CA SER A 174 4.04 -25.94 -12.04
C SER A 174 3.03 -27.01 -11.62
N SER A 175 1.76 -26.64 -11.57
CA SER A 175 0.63 -27.50 -11.28
C SER A 175 0.90 -28.95 -11.67
N ARG A 176 1.09 -29.81 -10.65
CA ARG A 176 0.75 -31.23 -10.77
C ARG A 176 -0.74 -31.28 -11.06
N SER A 177 -1.13 -31.01 -12.30
CA SER A 177 -2.41 -31.40 -12.85
C SER A 177 -2.31 -32.89 -13.14
N ASN A 178 -2.40 -33.68 -12.08
CA ASN A 178 -2.69 -35.09 -12.16
C ASN A 178 -4.07 -35.28 -11.55
N GLN A 179 -5.12 -35.13 -12.36
CA GLN A 179 -6.27 -36.04 -12.48
C GLN A 179 -7.36 -35.44 -13.35
#